data_AF-A0A2D5XGY4-F1
#
_entry.id   AF-A0A2D5XGY4-F1
#
_cell.length_a   1.000
_cell.length_b   1.000
_cell.length_c   1.000
_cell.angle_alpha   90.00
_cell.angle_beta   90.00
_cell.angle_gamma   90.00
#
_symmetry.space_group_name_H-M   'P 1'
#
loop_
_entity.id
_entity.type
_entity.pdbx_description
1 polymer ?
#
loop_
_entity_poly.entity_id
_entity_poly.type
_entity_poly.pdbx_seq_one_letter_code
_entity_poly.pdbx_strand_id
1 'polypeptide(L)'
;MRKRVQEKAWKEFARWCQKRGLNAIPANPWTVAAYAKWCEPRRRFPTIANAIKAIARMHLLSCLRSPDRHPTVRRTLRQIKARAESKGQRADLFRAEDFRRGAAAGEAPGVAQASAKTKPGSPNRRPKRALRSTPKLVTRRPGGAV
;
A
#
# COMPACT_ATOMS: atom_id res chain seq x y z
N MET A 1 -32.53 5.45 -3.98
CA MET A 1 -32.09 5.05 -2.62
C MET A 1 -30.68 5.48 -2.18
N ARG A 2 -29.77 5.98 -3.05
CA ARG A 2 -28.37 6.31 -2.65
C ARG A 2 -28.19 7.60 -1.83
N LYS A 3 -29.15 8.53 -1.86
CA LYS A 3 -29.06 9.87 -1.23
C LYS A 3 -29.01 9.80 0.31
N ARG A 4 -29.93 9.04 0.94
CA ARG A 4 -29.99 8.89 2.40
C ARG A 4 -28.72 8.27 3.00
N VAL A 5 -28.11 7.31 2.29
CA VAL A 5 -26.84 6.68 2.71
C VAL A 5 -25.68 7.68 2.65
N GLN A 6 -25.62 8.52 1.61
CA GLN A 6 -24.63 9.58 1.49
C GLN A 6 -24.82 10.65 2.59
N GLU A 7 -26.06 11.07 2.86
CA GLU A 7 -26.36 12.01 3.95
C GLU A 7 -25.94 11.47 5.31
N LYS A 8 -26.20 10.19 5.59
CA LYS A 8 -25.75 9.54 6.83
C LYS A 8 -24.23 9.53 6.94
N ALA A 9 -23.53 9.17 5.86
CA ALA A 9 -22.07 9.16 5.82
C ALA A 9 -21.47 10.57 6.01
N TRP A 10 -22.10 11.59 5.44
CA TRP A 10 -21.73 12.98 5.66
C TRP A 10 -21.91 13.41 7.12
N LYS A 11 -23.07 13.15 7.71
CA LYS A 11 -23.35 13.48 9.12
C LYS A 11 -22.36 12.80 10.07
N GLU A 12 -21.98 11.56 9.79
CA GLU A 12 -20.96 10.84 10.56
C GLU A 12 -19.59 11.52 10.45
N PHE A 13 -19.17 11.90 9.25
CA PHE A 13 -17.93 12.64 9.04
C PHE A 13 -17.93 13.99 9.77
N ALA A 14 -19.01 14.78 9.64
CA ALA A 14 -19.14 16.07 10.32
C ALA A 14 -19.05 15.92 11.84
N ARG A 15 -19.73 14.93 12.42
CA ARG A 15 -19.63 14.61 13.86
C ARG A 15 -18.21 14.18 14.26
N TRP A 16 -17.53 13.40 13.42
CA TRP A 16 -16.16 12.97 13.67
C TRP A 16 -15.18 14.14 13.65
N CYS A 17 -15.36 15.10 12.71
CA CYS A 17 -14.61 16.35 12.65
C CYS A 17 -14.85 17.21 13.90
N GLN A 18 -16.12 17.42 14.28
CA GLN A 18 -16.49 18.22 15.44
C GLN A 18 -15.86 17.68 16.73
N LYS A 19 -15.91 16.37 16.95
CA LYS A 19 -15.28 15.71 18.11
C LYS A 19 -13.76 15.90 18.20
N ARG A 20 -13.12 16.30 17.11
CA ARG A 20 -11.66 16.48 17.00
C ARG A 20 -11.25 17.94 16.80
N GLY A 21 -12.19 18.88 16.87
CA GLY A 21 -11.93 20.30 16.58
C GLY A 21 -11.50 20.57 15.14
N LEU A 22 -11.91 19.72 14.19
CA LEU A 22 -11.57 19.86 12.78
C LEU A 22 -12.72 20.46 11.99
N ASN A 23 -12.41 21.25 10.97
CA ASN A 23 -13.41 21.78 10.05
C ASN A 23 -13.89 20.70 9.07
N ALA A 24 -15.21 20.51 8.99
CA ALA A 24 -15.81 19.57 8.05
C ALA A 24 -15.90 20.13 6.62
N ILE A 25 -16.07 21.46 6.48
CA ILE A 25 -16.02 22.21 5.23
C ILE A 25 -15.32 23.56 5.52
N PRO A 26 -14.30 23.97 4.74
CA PRO A 26 -13.52 23.15 3.79
C PRO A 26 -12.67 22.11 4.54
N ALA A 27 -12.81 20.82 4.20
CA ALA A 27 -11.97 19.79 4.79
C ALA A 27 -10.57 19.78 4.14
N ASN A 28 -9.53 19.74 4.97
CA ASN A 28 -8.18 19.45 4.49
C ASN A 28 -8.14 18.00 3.93
N PRO A 29 -7.51 17.74 2.77
CA PRO A 29 -7.33 16.38 2.24
C PRO A 29 -6.72 15.39 3.23
N TRP A 30 -5.86 15.85 4.14
CA TRP A 30 -5.33 15.03 5.25
C TRP A 30 -6.42 14.60 6.23
N THR A 31 -7.36 15.49 6.57
CA THR A 31 -8.52 15.17 7.43
C THR A 31 -9.39 14.08 6.81
N VAL A 32 -9.62 14.15 5.50
CA VAL A 32 -10.39 13.14 4.76
C VAL A 32 -9.65 11.80 4.71
N ALA A 33 -8.33 11.82 4.50
CA ALA A 33 -7.49 10.62 4.54
C ALA A 33 -7.46 9.99 5.95
N ALA A 34 -7.36 10.81 7.00
CA ALA A 34 -7.40 10.36 8.39
C ALA A 34 -8.75 9.74 8.73
N TYR A 35 -9.86 10.33 8.26
CA TYR A 35 -11.19 9.74 8.40
C TYR A 35 -11.29 8.38 7.71
N ALA A 36 -10.80 8.25 6.47
CA ALA A 36 -10.79 6.96 5.76
C ALA A 36 -10.02 5.89 6.55
N LYS A 37 -8.88 6.26 7.14
CA LYS A 37 -8.06 5.38 7.98
C LYS A 37 -8.77 5.02 9.29
N TRP A 38 -9.49 5.96 9.90
CA TRP A 38 -10.32 5.71 11.07
C TRP A 38 -11.49 4.75 10.76
N CYS A 39 -12.05 4.78 9.55
CA CYS A 39 -13.10 3.85 9.14
C CYS A 39 -12.60 2.42 8.83
N GLU A 40 -11.32 2.26 8.44
CA GLU A 40 -10.73 0.97 8.01
C GLU A 40 -11.02 -0.23 8.93
N PRO A 41 -10.86 -0.16 10.27
CA PRO A 41 -11.16 -1.30 11.13
C PRO A 41 -12.66 -1.60 11.29
N ARG A 42 -13.55 -0.64 11.00
CA ARG A 42 -14.99 -0.72 11.33
C ARG A 42 -15.86 -1.04 10.11
N ARG A 43 -15.36 -0.80 8.90
CA ARG A 43 -16.16 -0.78 7.67
C ARG A 43 -15.43 -1.43 6.51
N ARG A 44 -16.19 -2.10 5.63
CA ARG A 44 -15.64 -2.64 4.37
C ARG A 44 -15.22 -1.50 3.44
N PHE A 45 -14.21 -1.75 2.61
CA PHE A 45 -13.66 -0.76 1.66
C PHE A 45 -14.73 -0.07 0.77
N PRO A 46 -15.72 -0.78 0.18
CA PRO A 46 -16.76 -0.12 -0.63
C PRO A 46 -17.57 0.92 0.14
N THR A 47 -17.84 0.66 1.43
CA THR A 47 -18.53 1.58 2.32
C THR A 47 -17.70 2.84 2.59
N ILE A 48 -16.39 2.67 2.79
CA ILE A 48 -15.46 3.79 2.99
C ILE A 48 -15.39 4.64 1.71
N ALA A 49 -15.23 4.01 0.54
CA ALA A 49 -15.21 4.71 -0.74
C ALA A 49 -16.50 5.51 -0.99
N ASN A 50 -17.66 4.94 -0.65
CA ASN A 50 -18.94 5.65 -0.73
C ASN A 50 -19.04 6.83 0.26
N ALA A 51 -18.48 6.70 1.46
CA ALA A 51 -18.41 7.81 2.41
C ALA A 51 -17.55 8.96 1.89
N ILE A 52 -16.39 8.68 1.28
CA ILE A 52 -15.56 9.72 0.66
C ILE A 52 -16.28 10.41 -0.51
N LYS A 53 -17.02 9.66 -1.33
CA LYS A 53 -17.86 10.24 -2.39
C LYS A 53 -18.96 11.17 -1.83
N ALA A 54 -19.54 10.83 -0.68
CA ALA A 54 -20.51 11.70 -0.02
C ALA A 54 -19.88 13.00 0.47
N ILE A 55 -18.69 12.93 1.06
CA ILE A 55 -17.91 14.12 1.48
C ILE A 55 -17.57 14.99 0.27
N ALA A 56 -17.08 14.38 -0.81
CA ALA A 56 -16.77 15.04 -2.07
C ALA A 56 -17.98 15.80 -2.64
N ARG A 57 -19.15 15.14 -2.66
CA ARG A 57 -20.40 15.77 -3.09
C ARG A 57 -20.72 17.02 -2.29
N MET A 58 -20.58 16.99 -0.96
CA MET A 58 -20.87 18.16 -0.13
C MET A 58 -19.91 19.33 -0.39
N HIS A 59 -18.64 19.04 -0.67
CA HIS A 59 -17.69 20.08 -1.09
C HIS A 59 -18.07 20.70 -2.44
N LEU A 60 -18.48 19.87 -3.40
CA LEU A 60 -18.94 20.35 -4.71
C LEU A 60 -20.22 21.20 -4.60
N LEU A 61 -21.17 20.83 -3.73
CA LEU A 61 -22.37 21.62 -3.47
C LEU A 61 -22.07 22.98 -2.82
N SER A 62 -20.95 23.08 -2.11
CA SER A 62 -20.45 24.35 -1.55
C SER A 62 -19.50 25.10 -2.49
N CYS A 63 -19.43 24.73 -3.77
CA CYS A 63 -18.53 25.30 -4.77
C CYS A 63 -17.03 25.19 -4.40
N LEU A 64 -16.66 24.21 -3.59
CA LEU A 64 -15.29 23.97 -3.15
C LEU A 64 -14.63 22.85 -3.96
N ARG A 65 -13.29 22.86 -3.95
CA ARG A 65 -12.50 21.79 -4.58
C ARG A 65 -12.77 20.45 -3.89
N SER A 66 -13.07 19.44 -4.70
CA SER A 66 -13.38 18.11 -4.19
C SER A 66 -12.13 17.41 -3.60
N PRO A 67 -12.18 16.93 -2.34
CA PRO A 67 -11.05 16.30 -1.66
C PRO A 67 -10.69 14.91 -2.20
N ASP A 68 -11.59 14.25 -2.93
CA ASP A 68 -11.38 12.90 -3.50
C ASP A 68 -10.28 12.85 -4.58
N ARG A 69 -10.11 13.94 -5.34
CA ARG A 69 -9.10 14.06 -6.40
C ARG A 69 -7.70 14.26 -5.86
N HIS A 70 -7.55 14.62 -4.58
CA HIS A 70 -6.26 14.90 -3.97
C HIS A 70 -5.39 13.62 -3.88
N PRO A 71 -4.09 13.69 -4.23
CA PRO A 71 -3.21 12.51 -4.26
C PRO A 71 -3.12 11.79 -2.91
N THR A 72 -3.12 12.52 -1.79
CA THR A 72 -3.13 11.94 -0.43
C THR A 72 -4.34 11.03 -0.22
N VAL A 73 -5.54 11.49 -0.55
CA VAL A 73 -6.79 10.71 -0.36
C VAL A 73 -6.77 9.48 -1.28
N ARG A 74 -6.37 9.64 -2.55
CA ARG A 74 -6.25 8.53 -3.50
C ARG A 74 -5.24 7.48 -3.05
N ARG A 75 -4.07 7.90 -2.56
CA ARG A 75 -3.02 7.01 -2.04
C ARG A 75 -3.51 6.24 -0.82
N THR A 76 -4.18 6.91 0.11
CA THR A 76 -4.74 6.27 1.32
C THR A 76 -5.82 5.25 0.96
N LEU A 77 -6.77 5.61 0.08
CA LEU A 77 -7.79 4.67 -0.38
C LEU A 77 -7.18 3.45 -1.09
N ARG A 78 -6.14 3.65 -1.92
CA ARG A 78 -5.42 2.54 -2.57
C ARG A 78 -4.79 1.60 -1.54
N GLN A 79 -4.15 2.14 -0.50
CA GLN A 79 -3.57 1.33 0.57
C GLN A 79 -4.63 0.56 1.36
N ILE A 80 -5.75 1.19 1.69
CA ILE A 80 -6.86 0.53 2.38
C ILE A 80 -7.43 -0.60 1.51
N LYS A 81 -7.60 -0.36 0.20
CA LYS A 81 -8.04 -1.39 -0.75
C LYS A 81 -7.09 -2.59 -0.76
N ALA A 82 -5.79 -2.33 -0.94
CA ALA A 82 -4.76 -3.38 -0.98
C ALA A 82 -4.75 -4.21 0.32
N ARG A 83 -4.88 -3.58 1.49
CA ARG A 83 -4.96 -4.30 2.78
C ARG A 83 -6.24 -5.12 2.93
N ALA A 84 -7.35 -4.63 2.39
CA ALA A 84 -8.62 -5.35 2.42
C ALA A 84 -8.54 -6.62 1.55
N GLU A 85 -7.91 -6.52 0.37
CA GLU A 85 -7.68 -7.64 -0.55
C GLU A 85 -6.69 -8.66 0.02
N SER A 86 -5.58 -8.19 0.59
CA SER A 86 -4.54 -9.07 1.16
C SER A 86 -4.90 -9.68 2.51
N LYS A 87 -6.07 -9.35 3.10
CA LYS A 87 -6.45 -9.81 4.44
C LYS A 87 -6.57 -11.34 4.54
N GLY A 88 -7.03 -11.99 3.47
CA GLY A 88 -7.14 -13.45 3.39
C GLY A 88 -5.83 -14.17 3.04
N GLN A 89 -4.82 -13.44 2.56
CA GLN A 89 -3.56 -14.00 2.04
C GLN A 89 -2.39 -13.81 3.02
N ARG A 90 -2.65 -13.43 4.27
CA ARG A 90 -1.57 -13.07 5.22
C ARG A 90 -0.67 -14.24 5.61
N ALA A 91 -1.18 -15.47 5.51
CA ALA A 91 -0.42 -16.70 5.73
C ALA A 91 0.24 -17.24 4.44
N ASP A 92 -0.11 -16.68 3.28
CA ASP A 92 0.38 -17.09 1.97
C ASP A 92 1.67 -16.33 1.65
N LEU A 93 2.72 -16.59 2.43
CA LEU A 93 4.03 -15.95 2.27
C LEU A 93 4.75 -16.40 0.99
N PHE A 94 4.43 -17.60 0.51
CA PHE A 94 5.02 -18.23 -0.67
C PHE A 94 3.89 -18.75 -1.54
N ARG A 95 3.97 -18.49 -2.85
CA ARG A 95 3.00 -19.05 -3.78
C ARG A 95 3.24 -20.54 -3.91
N ALA A 96 2.19 -21.33 -4.13
CA ALA A 96 2.32 -22.76 -4.41
C ALA A 96 3.30 -23.07 -5.56
N GLU A 97 3.46 -22.13 -6.48
CA GLU A 97 4.38 -22.18 -7.62
C GLU A 97 5.86 -22.14 -7.23
N ASP A 98 6.18 -21.50 -6.10
CA ASP A 98 7.55 -21.38 -5.59
C ASP A 98 8.13 -22.73 -5.16
N PHE A 99 7.27 -23.69 -4.79
CA PHE A 99 7.66 -25.05 -4.38
C PHE A 99 7.71 -26.06 -5.53
N ARG A 100 7.13 -25.75 -6.70
CA ARG A 100 7.06 -26.71 -7.84
C ARG A 100 8.39 -26.93 -8.56
N ARG A 101 9.39 -26.09 -8.29
CA ARG A 101 10.71 -26.19 -8.92
C ARG A 101 11.59 -27.31 -8.34
N GLY A 102 11.18 -27.93 -7.22
CA GLY A 102 11.90 -29.02 -6.55
C GLY A 102 11.32 -30.42 -6.74
N ALA A 103 10.05 -30.58 -7.13
CA ALA A 103 9.42 -31.91 -7.25
C ALA A 103 9.87 -32.71 -8.50
N ALA A 104 10.54 -32.05 -9.46
CA ALA A 104 11.17 -32.71 -10.61
C ALA A 104 12.70 -32.88 -10.44
N ALA A 105 13.26 -32.49 -9.30
CA ALA A 105 14.70 -32.55 -9.04
C ALA A 105 14.97 -33.45 -7.83
N GLY A 106 14.69 -34.74 -8.01
CA GLY A 106 15.50 -35.76 -7.36
C GLY A 106 16.85 -35.84 -8.07
N GLU A 107 17.71 -34.84 -7.89
CA GLU A 107 19.13 -34.97 -8.23
C GLU A 107 19.94 -33.95 -7.42
N ALA A 108 20.87 -34.47 -6.63
CA ALA A 108 21.87 -33.69 -5.90
C ALA A 108 22.67 -32.81 -6.88
N PRO A 109 23.17 -31.63 -6.47
CA PRO A 109 23.74 -30.68 -7.40
C PRO A 109 25.10 -31.16 -7.91
N GLY A 110 25.09 -31.80 -9.08
CA GLY A 110 26.24 -31.94 -9.95
C GLY A 110 26.60 -30.57 -10.53
N VAL A 111 27.83 -30.15 -10.30
CA VAL A 111 28.44 -28.91 -10.80
C VAL A 111 28.47 -28.94 -12.34
N ALA A 112 27.67 -28.14 -13.04
CA ALA A 112 28.00 -27.68 -14.40
C ALA A 112 27.10 -26.54 -14.93
N GLN A 113 27.74 -25.38 -15.08
CA GLN A 113 27.71 -24.45 -16.22
C GLN A 113 26.35 -23.90 -16.72
N ALA A 114 26.06 -22.67 -16.31
CA ALA A 114 25.05 -21.82 -16.93
C ALA A 114 25.56 -21.21 -18.25
N SER A 115 25.27 -21.85 -19.38
CA SER A 115 25.27 -21.18 -20.68
C SER A 115 24.06 -20.25 -20.78
N ALA A 116 24.32 -18.96 -20.60
CA ALA A 116 23.32 -17.89 -20.67
C ALA A 116 22.95 -17.58 -22.13
N LYS A 117 21.72 -17.94 -22.55
CA LYS A 117 21.09 -17.34 -23.74
C LYS A 117 20.40 -16.04 -23.34
N THR A 118 21.09 -14.92 -23.59
CA THR A 118 20.61 -13.55 -23.37
C THR A 118 19.71 -13.11 -24.52
N LYS A 119 18.45 -12.74 -24.24
CA LYS A 119 17.62 -11.96 -25.20
C LYS A 119 18.17 -10.52 -25.27
N PRO A 120 18.24 -9.88 -26.46
CA PRO A 120 18.85 -8.56 -26.59
C PRO A 120 18.01 -7.50 -25.86
N GLY A 121 18.61 -6.91 -24.83
CA GLY A 121 18.06 -5.79 -24.07
C GLY A 121 18.35 -4.46 -24.77
N SER A 122 17.32 -3.62 -24.82
CA SER A 122 17.29 -2.25 -25.34
C SER A 122 18.56 -1.40 -24.99
N PRO A 123 19.08 -0.58 -25.94
CA PRO A 123 20.43 -0.03 -25.90
C PRO A 123 20.71 1.06 -24.83
N ASN A 124 19.73 1.43 -23.99
CA ASN A 124 19.87 2.60 -23.11
C ASN A 124 19.67 2.32 -21.61
N ARG A 125 19.89 1.09 -21.14
CA ARG A 125 19.78 0.77 -19.70
C ARG A 125 21.16 0.70 -19.05
N ARG A 126 21.57 1.79 -18.38
CA ARG A 126 22.74 1.78 -17.49
C ARG A 126 22.58 0.62 -16.49
N PRO A 127 23.57 -0.29 -16.34
CA PRO A 127 23.47 -1.40 -15.40
C PRO A 127 23.38 -0.84 -13.99
N LYS A 128 22.32 -1.23 -13.25
CA LYS A 128 22.21 -0.90 -11.83
C LYS A 128 23.35 -1.64 -11.11
N ARG A 129 24.25 -0.89 -10.46
CA ARG A 129 25.36 -1.42 -9.67
C ARG A 129 24.80 -2.40 -8.64
N ALA A 130 24.99 -3.70 -8.86
CA ALA A 130 24.52 -4.73 -7.95
C ALA A 130 25.26 -4.62 -6.62
N LEU A 131 24.53 -4.75 -5.51
CA LEU A 131 25.13 -4.90 -4.20
C LEU A 131 25.91 -6.23 -4.16
N ARG A 132 27.04 -6.28 -3.45
CA ARG A 132 27.79 -7.52 -3.23
C ARG A 132 26.91 -8.51 -2.47
N SER A 133 26.87 -9.76 -2.95
CA SER A 133 26.15 -10.87 -2.30
C SER A 133 26.77 -11.29 -0.98
N THR A 134 28.03 -10.93 -0.72
CA THR A 134 28.75 -11.25 0.51
C THR A 134 29.13 -9.99 1.27
N PRO A 135 28.73 -9.86 2.55
CA PRO A 135 29.16 -8.76 3.41
C PRO A 135 30.66 -8.88 3.72
N LYS A 136 31.38 -7.75 3.81
CA LYS A 136 32.78 -7.74 4.27
C LYS A 136 32.80 -8.02 5.78
N LEU A 137 33.38 -9.16 6.18
CA LEU A 137 33.69 -9.43 7.58
C LEU A 137 34.92 -8.59 7.98
N VAL A 138 34.80 -7.84 9.07
CA VAL A 138 35.90 -7.08 9.68
C VAL A 138 36.20 -7.72 11.02
N THR A 139 37.44 -8.18 11.21
CA THR A 139 37.91 -8.68 12.50
C THR A 139 38.42 -7.51 13.34
N ARG A 140 37.90 -7.36 14.56
CA ARG A 140 38.51 -6.45 15.54
C ARG A 140 39.63 -7.23 16.22
N ARG A 141 40.88 -6.79 16.00
CA ARG A 141 42.01 -7.28 16.79
C ARG A 141 41.77 -6.84 18.25
N PRO A 142 41.70 -7.76 19.23
CA PRO A 142 41.68 -7.33 20.62
C PRO A 142 42.99 -6.59 20.89
N GLY A 143 42.89 -5.37 21.43
CA GLY A 143 44.04 -4.52 21.74
C GLY A 143 44.99 -5.27 22.66
N GLY A 144 46.27 -5.31 22.29
CA GLY A 144 47.32 -5.87 23.12
C GLY A 144 47.43 -5.07 24.41
N ALA A 145 47.26 -5.76 25.53
CA ALA A 145 47.78 -5.33 26.81
C ALA A 145 49.21 -5.86 26.91
N VAL A 146 50.21 -4.97 26.86
CA VAL A 146 51.38 -4.91 27.76
C VAL A 146 51.90 -3.47 27.72
#